data_AF-A0A0Q8WZ62-F1
#
_entry.id   AF-A0A0Q8WZ62-F1
#
_cell.length_a   1.000
_cell.length_b   1.000
_cell.length_c   1.000
_cell.angle_alpha   90.00
_cell.angle_beta   90.00
_cell.angle_gamma   90.00
#
_symmetry.space_group_name_H-M   'P 1'
#
loop_
_entity.id
_entity.type
_entity.pdbx_description
1 polymer ?
#
loop_
_entity_poly.entity_id
_entity_poly.type
_entity_poly.pdbx_seq_one_letter_code
_entity_poly.pdbx_strand_id
1 'polypeptide(L)'
;MQTQDHGSSGPDGESYNIRASSYFVLQAPHRCPACNEISRVYALAVPSGHESTEADVELDEDDADSPGLDPQAFRDWLFSPASWQRIPGPAMISATAALSPAVAQTMQALAPPYRPNPGRGGEWSNFCEHCDKPVWDGALHPNPGQAFCPADAEAAAQVTVHAVDAPFAAFFGMCWTDSYRNKWPLFARMGYACSAGD
;
A
#
# COMPACT_ATOMS: atom_id res chain seq x y z
N MET A 1 -31.70 1.89 -21.76
CA MET A 1 -30.28 2.26 -21.91
C MET A 1 -29.76 2.60 -20.53
N GLN A 2 -29.25 1.61 -19.81
CA GLN A 2 -28.59 1.78 -18.51
C GLN A 2 -27.17 1.28 -18.73
N THR A 3 -26.22 2.21 -18.78
CA THR A 3 -24.79 1.91 -18.77
C THR A 3 -24.43 1.43 -17.37
N GLN A 4 -24.34 0.11 -17.22
CA GLN A 4 -23.68 -0.51 -16.07
C GLN A 4 -22.20 -0.18 -16.17
N ASP A 5 -21.72 0.69 -15.28
CA ASP A 5 -20.30 0.96 -15.10
C ASP A 5 -19.66 -0.32 -14.54
N HIS A 6 -19.05 -1.11 -15.43
CA HIS A 6 -18.36 -2.35 -15.06
C HIS A 6 -17.08 -1.94 -14.35
N GLY A 7 -17.13 -2.02 -13.01
CA GLY A 7 -16.06 -1.64 -12.12
C GLY A 7 -14.69 -2.12 -12.59
N SER A 8 -13.79 -1.16 -12.75
CA SER A 8 -12.32 -1.22 -12.71
C SER A 8 -11.73 -2.61 -12.45
N SER A 9 -11.85 -3.51 -13.42
CA SER A 9 -11.33 -4.88 -13.33
C SER A 9 -9.94 -4.92 -13.93
N GLY A 10 -8.99 -5.54 -13.23
CA GLY A 10 -7.70 -5.89 -13.81
C GLY A 10 -7.82 -6.93 -14.93
N PRO A 11 -6.72 -7.23 -15.63
CA PRO A 11 -6.70 -8.17 -16.76
C PRO A 11 -7.17 -9.60 -16.38
N ASP A 12 -7.15 -9.96 -15.11
CA ASP A 12 -7.51 -11.30 -14.61
C ASP A 12 -8.81 -11.35 -13.76
N GLY A 13 -9.60 -10.27 -13.74
CA GLY A 13 -10.86 -10.22 -12.98
C GLY A 13 -10.69 -10.01 -11.47
N GLU A 14 -9.46 -9.83 -10.97
CA GLU A 14 -9.24 -9.30 -9.63
C GLU A 14 -9.70 -7.84 -9.57
N SER A 15 -10.65 -7.58 -8.68
CA SER A 15 -11.10 -6.23 -8.36
C SER A 15 -10.03 -5.59 -7.49
N TYR A 16 -9.38 -4.54 -8.00
CA TYR A 16 -8.46 -3.73 -7.20
C TYR A 16 -9.15 -3.27 -5.91
N ASN A 17 -8.45 -3.26 -4.79
CA ASN A 17 -8.98 -2.83 -3.49
C ASN A 17 -8.44 -1.46 -3.05
N ILE A 18 -7.62 -0.81 -3.89
CA ILE A 18 -7.18 0.58 -3.72
C ILE A 18 -7.11 1.31 -5.05
N ARG A 19 -7.45 2.60 -5.05
CA ARG A 19 -7.27 3.49 -6.19
C ARG A 19 -7.00 4.94 -5.79
N ALA A 20 -6.27 5.67 -6.62
CA ALA A 20 -5.99 7.09 -6.43
C ALA A 20 -5.77 7.80 -7.79
N SER A 21 -5.86 9.13 -7.82
CA SER A 21 -5.58 9.92 -9.02
C SER A 21 -4.08 10.07 -9.33
N SER A 22 -3.24 9.86 -8.31
CA SER A 22 -1.79 9.92 -8.37
C SER A 22 -1.21 9.00 -7.30
N TYR A 23 0.10 8.73 -7.37
CA TYR A 23 0.77 7.86 -6.40
C TYR A 23 2.26 8.20 -6.28
N PHE A 24 2.93 7.55 -5.35
CA PHE A 24 4.37 7.68 -5.12
C PHE A 24 5.06 6.33 -5.29
N VAL A 25 6.22 6.36 -5.94
CA VAL A 25 7.20 5.28 -5.92
C VAL A 25 8.30 5.68 -4.96
N LEU A 26 8.46 4.92 -3.89
CA LEU A 26 9.47 5.11 -2.88
C LEU A 26 10.68 4.23 -3.22
N GLN A 27 11.89 4.75 -3.05
CA GLN A 27 13.13 4.02 -3.25
C GLN A 27 14.03 4.19 -2.03
N ALA A 28 14.54 3.09 -1.49
CA ALA A 28 15.43 3.10 -0.34
C ALA A 28 16.60 2.11 -0.51
N PRO A 29 17.75 2.35 0.13
CA PRO A 29 18.81 1.35 0.21
C PRO A 29 18.45 0.24 1.21
N HIS A 30 18.77 -1.00 0.87
CA HIS A 30 18.58 -2.17 1.73
C HIS A 30 19.79 -3.11 1.61
N ARG A 31 20.33 -3.53 2.76
CA ARG A 31 21.42 -4.52 2.80
C ARG A 31 20.84 -5.91 2.62
N CYS A 32 21.15 -6.56 1.50
CA CYS A 32 20.62 -7.88 1.18
C CYS A 32 21.13 -8.92 2.19
N PRO A 33 20.26 -9.69 2.88
CA PRO A 33 20.70 -10.68 3.86
C PRO A 33 21.43 -11.88 3.22
N ALA A 34 21.31 -12.07 1.91
CA ALA A 34 21.89 -13.21 1.21
C ALA A 34 23.28 -12.97 0.63
N CYS A 35 23.55 -11.77 0.09
CA CYS A 35 24.84 -11.42 -0.53
C CYS A 35 25.56 -10.27 0.19
N ASN A 36 24.93 -9.66 1.19
CA ASN A 36 25.45 -8.55 1.99
C ASN A 36 25.70 -7.22 1.24
N GLU A 37 25.45 -7.18 -0.07
CA GLU A 37 25.50 -5.96 -0.88
C GLU A 37 24.29 -5.05 -0.63
N ILE A 38 24.50 -3.74 -0.84
CA ILE A 38 23.42 -2.75 -0.79
C ILE A 38 22.67 -2.80 -2.13
N SER A 39 21.38 -3.14 -2.06
CA SER A 39 20.44 -3.11 -3.18
C SER A 39 19.44 -2.00 -2.98
N ARG A 40 18.93 -1.43 -4.07
CA ARG A 40 17.71 -0.61 -4.02
C ARG A 40 16.50 -1.51 -3.83
N VAL A 41 15.56 -1.04 -3.02
CA VAL A 41 14.23 -1.61 -2.84
C VAL A 41 13.20 -0.51 -3.02
N TYR A 42 11.99 -0.90 -3.40
CA TYR A 42 10.92 -0.02 -3.79
C TYR A 42 9.61 -0.34 -3.07
N ALA A 43 8.79 0.69 -2.85
CA ALA A 43 7.44 0.57 -2.32
C ALA A 43 6.50 1.55 -3.02
N LEU A 44 5.20 1.27 -2.91
CA LEU A 44 4.13 2.08 -3.47
C LEU A 44 3.36 2.77 -2.34
N ALA A 45 3.05 4.04 -2.54
CA ALA A 45 2.22 4.82 -1.64
C ALA A 45 1.20 5.66 -2.42
N VAL A 46 0.08 5.96 -1.78
CA VAL A 46 -0.99 6.79 -2.33
C VAL A 46 -1.22 8.03 -1.45
N PRO A 47 -1.63 9.16 -2.05
CA PRO A 47 -1.90 10.39 -1.31
C PRO A 47 -3.16 10.29 -0.44
N SER A 48 -3.35 11.31 0.39
CA SER A 48 -4.62 11.57 1.08
C SER A 48 -5.79 11.63 0.08
N GLY A 49 -6.95 11.10 0.48
CA GLY A 49 -8.15 11.11 -0.36
C GLY A 49 -8.19 10.00 -1.40
N HIS A 50 -7.30 9.01 -1.32
CA HIS A 50 -7.42 7.76 -2.06
C HIS A 50 -8.68 7.00 -1.64
N GLU A 51 -9.10 6.04 -2.45
CA GLU A 51 -10.23 5.18 -2.14
C GLU A 51 -9.75 3.75 -1.89
N SER A 52 -10.32 3.10 -0.88
CA SER A 52 -10.05 1.69 -0.54
C SER A 52 -11.38 0.97 -0.27
N THR A 53 -11.43 -0.32 -0.54
CA THR A 53 -12.56 -1.17 -0.12
C THR A 53 -12.35 -1.80 1.26
N GLU A 54 -11.14 -1.72 1.80
CA GLU A 54 -10.70 -2.30 3.09
C GLU A 54 -10.47 -1.19 4.14
N ALA A 55 -11.34 -0.17 4.17
CA ALA A 55 -11.17 0.94 5.10
C ALA A 55 -11.14 0.43 6.56
N ASP A 56 -10.25 1.02 7.38
CA ASP A 56 -10.25 0.79 8.82
C ASP A 56 -11.66 1.14 9.33
N VAL A 57 -12.36 0.14 9.86
CA VAL A 57 -13.63 0.38 10.57
C VAL A 57 -13.25 1.17 11.81
N GLU A 58 -13.45 2.49 11.79
CA GLU A 58 -13.42 3.30 12.99
C GLU A 58 -14.47 2.73 13.93
N LEU A 59 -14.01 2.02 14.97
CA LEU A 59 -14.86 1.61 16.07
C LEU A 59 -15.15 2.89 16.85
N ASP A 60 -16.29 3.51 16.54
CA ASP A 60 -16.74 4.71 17.23
C ASP A 60 -16.92 4.34 18.72
N GLU A 61 -16.10 4.90 19.60
CA GLU A 61 -16.11 4.57 21.04
C GLU A 61 -17.43 5.00 21.69
N ASP A 62 -18.16 5.94 21.07
CA ASP A 62 -19.49 6.38 21.46
C ASP A 62 -20.59 5.33 21.15
N ASP A 63 -20.29 4.31 20.34
CA ASP A 63 -21.18 3.21 19.99
C ASP A 63 -20.90 1.93 20.83
N ALA A 64 -20.18 2.07 21.96
CA ALA A 64 -19.87 0.97 22.88
C ALA A 64 -21.12 0.31 23.51
N ASP A 65 -22.27 1.00 23.50
CA ASP A 65 -23.58 0.50 23.95
C ASP A 65 -24.47 -0.02 22.80
N SER A 66 -23.95 -0.03 21.56
CA SER A 66 -24.67 -0.60 20.43
C SER A 66 -24.84 -2.11 20.67
N PRO A 67 -26.07 -2.68 20.60
CA PRO A 67 -26.32 -4.10 20.90
C PRO A 67 -25.70 -5.07 19.89
N GLY A 68 -24.80 -4.59 19.01
CA GLY A 68 -24.35 -5.26 17.81
C GLY A 68 -25.44 -5.26 16.73
N LEU A 69 -25.05 -5.74 15.55
CA LEU A 69 -26.02 -6.05 14.50
C LEU A 69 -26.82 -7.30 14.90
N ASP A 70 -28.12 -7.31 14.65
CA ASP A 70 -28.90 -8.55 14.76
C ASP A 70 -28.37 -9.61 13.77
N PRO A 71 -28.61 -10.92 13.97
CA PRO A 71 -28.00 -11.95 13.14
C PRO A 71 -28.26 -11.83 11.64
N GLN A 72 -29.41 -11.25 11.24
CA GLN A 72 -29.74 -11.04 9.84
C GLN A 72 -29.02 -9.81 9.29
N ALA A 73 -29.00 -8.71 10.04
CA ALA A 73 -28.23 -7.52 9.68
C ALA A 73 -26.71 -7.78 9.63
N PHE A 74 -26.17 -8.57 10.56
CA PHE A 74 -24.77 -9.02 10.53
C PHE A 74 -24.48 -9.86 9.29
N ARG A 75 -25.39 -10.78 8.94
CA ARG A 75 -25.27 -11.60 7.74
C ARG A 75 -25.29 -10.75 6.48
N ASP A 76 -26.22 -9.81 6.38
CA ASP A 76 -26.33 -8.93 5.23
C ASP A 76 -25.11 -8.00 5.11
N TRP A 77 -24.57 -7.51 6.22
CA TRP A 77 -23.31 -6.76 6.26
C TRP A 77 -22.11 -7.63 5.83
N LEU A 78 -21.97 -8.84 6.39
CA LEU A 78 -20.86 -9.75 6.11
C LEU A 78 -20.79 -10.19 4.64
N PHE A 79 -21.95 -10.31 3.97
CA PHE A 79 -22.05 -10.66 2.57
C PHE A 79 -22.34 -9.45 1.65
N SER A 80 -22.30 -8.23 2.17
CA SER A 80 -22.43 -7.03 1.35
C SER A 80 -21.22 -6.90 0.43
N PRO A 81 -21.40 -6.40 -0.80
CA PRO A 81 -20.28 -6.12 -1.67
C PRO A 81 -19.37 -5.07 -1.03
N ALA A 82 -18.07 -5.19 -1.27
CA ALA A 82 -17.10 -4.25 -0.74
C ALA A 82 -17.41 -2.82 -1.23
N SER A 83 -17.54 -1.88 -0.29
CA SER A 83 -17.84 -0.49 -0.58
C SER A 83 -16.55 0.32 -0.70
N TRP A 84 -16.41 1.10 -1.77
CA TRP A 84 -15.32 2.07 -1.88
C TRP A 84 -15.52 3.21 -0.89
N GLN A 85 -14.52 3.47 -0.08
CA GLN A 85 -14.52 4.56 0.89
C GLN A 85 -13.31 5.45 0.66
N ARG A 86 -13.52 6.76 0.81
CA ARG A 86 -12.45 7.75 0.69
C ARG A 86 -11.70 7.85 2.01
N ILE A 87 -10.40 7.57 1.98
CA ILE A 87 -9.54 7.59 3.15
C ILE A 87 -8.86 8.96 3.26
N PRO A 88 -8.98 9.68 4.39
CA PRO A 88 -8.45 11.04 4.52
C PRO A 88 -6.92 11.08 4.59
N GLY A 89 -6.27 10.08 5.18
CA GLY A 89 -4.83 10.00 5.34
C GLY A 89 -4.08 9.44 4.12
N PRO A 90 -2.76 9.67 4.01
CA PRO A 90 -1.92 8.95 3.07
C PRO A 90 -1.78 7.47 3.46
N ALA A 91 -1.41 6.63 2.50
CA ALA A 91 -1.20 5.21 2.76
C ALA A 91 -0.04 4.64 1.96
N MET A 92 0.60 3.61 2.52
CA MET A 92 1.54 2.74 1.82
C MET A 92 0.96 1.34 1.70
N ILE A 93 1.25 0.64 0.60
CA ILE A 93 0.80 -0.73 0.41
C ILE A 93 1.97 -1.72 0.49
N SER A 94 1.65 -2.95 0.88
CA SER A 94 2.53 -4.12 0.86
C SER A 94 1.69 -5.38 0.63
N ALA A 95 2.35 -6.52 0.40
CA ALA A 95 1.69 -7.74 -0.08
C ALA A 95 0.86 -7.44 -1.35
N THR A 96 1.50 -6.78 -2.32
CA THR A 96 0.85 -6.34 -3.55
C THR A 96 0.59 -7.53 -4.47
N ALA A 97 -0.64 -8.03 -4.52
CA ALA A 97 -0.99 -9.15 -5.39
C ALA A 97 -1.08 -8.73 -6.86
N ALA A 98 -1.66 -7.55 -7.12
CA ALA A 98 -1.88 -7.07 -8.48
C ALA A 98 -1.65 -5.55 -8.60
N LEU A 99 -1.22 -5.13 -9.79
CA LEU A 99 -1.13 -3.74 -10.21
C LEU A 99 -1.93 -3.56 -11.49
N SER A 100 -2.52 -2.39 -11.70
CA SER A 100 -3.08 -2.04 -13.01
C SER A 100 -2.00 -2.07 -14.10
N PRO A 101 -2.34 -2.38 -15.36
CA PRO A 101 -1.35 -2.46 -16.44
C PRO A 101 -0.50 -1.19 -16.58
N ALA A 102 -1.11 -0.01 -16.39
CA ALA A 102 -0.40 1.27 -16.42
C ALA A 102 0.61 1.40 -15.27
N VAL A 103 0.18 1.08 -14.04
CA VAL A 103 1.08 1.12 -12.87
C VAL A 103 2.20 0.09 -13.00
N ALA A 104 1.89 -1.14 -13.46
CA ALA A 104 2.87 -2.19 -13.72
C ALA A 104 3.93 -1.76 -14.74
N GLN A 105 3.52 -1.12 -15.83
CA GLN A 105 4.44 -0.57 -16.83
C GLN A 105 5.34 0.52 -16.24
N THR A 106 4.79 1.43 -15.45
CA THR A 106 5.59 2.45 -14.75
C THR A 106 6.58 1.81 -13.79
N MET A 107 6.18 0.77 -13.03
CA MET A 107 7.08 0.05 -12.14
C MET A 107 8.20 -0.67 -12.89
N GLN A 108 7.92 -1.27 -14.03
CA GLN A 108 8.97 -1.89 -14.87
C GLN A 108 10.02 -0.86 -15.34
N ALA A 109 9.61 0.38 -15.60
CA ALA A 109 10.50 1.45 -16.05
C ALA A 109 11.29 2.09 -14.90
N LEU A 110 10.63 2.38 -13.78
CA LEU A 110 11.22 3.14 -12.66
C LEU A 110 11.87 2.25 -11.58
N ALA A 111 11.35 1.03 -11.41
CA ALA A 111 11.72 0.11 -10.35
C ALA A 111 11.87 -1.34 -10.88
N PRO A 112 12.76 -1.62 -11.85
CA PRO A 112 12.92 -2.97 -12.42
C PRO A 112 13.09 -4.12 -11.40
N PRO A 113 13.75 -3.91 -10.23
CA PRO A 113 13.84 -4.94 -9.20
C PRO A 113 12.53 -5.25 -8.47
N TYR A 114 11.51 -4.39 -8.56
CA TYR A 114 10.17 -4.63 -8.01
C TYR A 114 9.28 -5.25 -9.08
N ARG A 115 9.09 -6.58 -9.02
CA ARG A 115 8.48 -7.37 -10.09
C ARG A 115 7.70 -8.58 -9.56
N PRO A 116 6.82 -9.19 -10.36
CA PRO A 116 6.09 -10.40 -9.96
C PRO A 116 7.03 -11.53 -9.51
N ASN A 117 6.67 -12.19 -8.42
CA ASN A 117 7.44 -13.29 -7.83
C ASN A 117 6.73 -14.64 -8.07
N PRO A 118 7.25 -15.50 -8.96
CA PRO A 118 6.67 -16.81 -9.22
C PRO A 118 6.63 -17.71 -7.97
N GLY A 119 7.53 -17.51 -7.00
CA GLY A 119 7.56 -18.23 -5.74
C GLY A 119 6.47 -17.81 -4.74
N ARG A 120 5.68 -16.77 -5.05
CA ARG A 120 4.54 -16.27 -4.26
C ARG A 120 3.29 -16.06 -5.13
N GLY A 121 3.03 -17.00 -6.04
CA GLY A 121 1.82 -16.94 -6.87
C GLY A 121 1.71 -15.69 -7.76
N GLY A 122 2.82 -14.99 -8.01
CA GLY A 122 2.84 -13.77 -8.82
C GLY A 122 2.79 -12.45 -8.04
N GLU A 123 2.70 -12.47 -6.71
CA GLU A 123 2.78 -11.25 -5.89
C GLU A 123 4.02 -10.41 -6.24
N TRP A 124 3.87 -9.10 -6.31
CA TRP A 124 4.96 -8.17 -6.59
C TRP A 124 5.90 -8.11 -5.40
N SER A 125 7.20 -8.33 -5.65
CA SER A 125 8.23 -8.35 -4.62
C SER A 125 9.46 -7.58 -5.09
N ASN A 126 10.25 -7.09 -4.12
CA ASN A 126 11.59 -6.61 -4.39
C ASN A 126 12.56 -7.77 -4.63
N PHE A 127 13.51 -7.59 -5.54
CA PHE A 127 14.62 -8.51 -5.78
C PHE A 127 15.94 -7.77 -5.59
N CYS A 128 16.94 -8.46 -5.06
CA CYS A 128 18.27 -7.87 -4.91
C CYS A 128 18.92 -7.64 -6.29
N GLU A 129 19.36 -6.41 -6.57
CA GLU A 129 20.03 -6.03 -7.83
C GLU A 129 21.32 -6.83 -8.12
N HIS A 130 21.89 -7.50 -7.10
CA HIS A 130 23.19 -8.21 -7.20
C HIS A 130 23.07 -9.72 -7.28
N CYS A 131 22.16 -10.31 -6.49
CA CYS A 131 22.05 -11.78 -6.37
C CYS A 131 20.69 -12.33 -6.78
N ASP A 132 19.77 -11.46 -7.20
CA ASP A 132 18.42 -11.77 -7.66
C ASP A 132 17.58 -12.61 -6.68
N LYS A 133 17.95 -12.62 -5.39
CA LYS A 133 17.10 -13.20 -4.34
C LYS A 133 15.99 -12.23 -3.95
N PRO A 134 14.78 -12.73 -3.68
CA PRO A 134 13.67 -11.89 -3.24
C PRO A 134 13.96 -11.26 -1.87
N VAL A 135 13.52 -10.03 -1.70
CA VAL A 135 13.51 -9.27 -0.45
C VAL A 135 12.07 -9.17 0.02
N TRP A 136 11.80 -9.75 1.19
CA TRP A 136 10.44 -9.89 1.71
C TRP A 136 9.95 -8.63 2.41
N ASP A 137 8.67 -8.31 2.27
CA ASP A 137 8.04 -7.13 2.89
C ASP A 137 8.23 -7.08 4.41
N GLY A 138 8.26 -8.24 5.09
CA GLY A 138 8.55 -8.32 6.53
C GLY A 138 9.93 -7.79 6.93
N ALA A 139 10.87 -7.71 6.00
CA ALA A 139 12.19 -7.10 6.20
C ALA A 139 12.21 -5.59 5.89
N LEU A 140 11.12 -5.04 5.35
CA LEU A 140 11.07 -3.69 4.80
C LEU A 140 10.06 -2.77 5.50
N HIS A 141 8.90 -3.28 5.91
CA HIS A 141 7.77 -2.46 6.37
C HIS A 141 7.50 -2.47 7.88
N PRO A 142 7.47 -3.59 8.62
CA PRO A 142 6.84 -3.57 9.94
C PRO A 142 7.63 -2.80 11.02
N ASN A 143 8.96 -2.91 11.03
CA ASN A 143 9.77 -2.57 12.21
C ASN A 143 10.57 -1.27 12.01
N PRO A 144 10.62 -0.39 13.02
CA PRO A 144 11.47 0.81 12.99
C PRO A 144 12.92 0.51 12.59
N GLY A 145 13.49 1.36 11.76
CA GLY A 145 14.84 1.19 11.19
C GLY A 145 14.88 0.38 9.89
N GLN A 146 13.76 -0.19 9.44
CA GLN A 146 13.66 -0.79 8.12
C GLN A 146 13.46 0.26 7.02
N ALA A 147 13.73 -0.14 5.77
CA ALA A 147 13.75 0.76 4.61
C ALA A 147 12.46 1.60 4.44
N PHE A 148 11.30 1.01 4.73
CA PHE A 148 9.99 1.66 4.64
C PHE A 148 9.32 1.84 6.00
N CYS A 149 10.12 1.82 7.07
CA CYS A 149 9.74 2.14 8.43
C CYS A 149 10.92 2.85 9.11
N PRO A 150 11.34 4.01 8.58
CA PRO A 150 12.49 4.73 9.11
C PRO A 150 12.29 5.07 10.58
N ALA A 151 13.36 4.96 11.38
CA ALA A 151 13.28 5.22 12.82
C ALA A 151 12.99 6.69 13.16
N ASP A 152 13.41 7.61 12.27
CA ASP A 152 13.31 9.05 12.44
C ASP A 152 13.32 9.78 11.09
N ALA A 153 13.27 11.11 11.13
CA ALA A 153 13.29 11.97 9.95
C ALA A 153 14.61 11.92 9.18
N GLU A 154 15.74 11.67 9.84
CA GLU A 154 17.05 11.58 9.18
C GLU A 154 17.15 10.30 8.34
N ALA A 155 16.71 9.17 8.90
CA ALA A 155 16.57 7.92 8.17
C ALA A 155 15.55 8.05 7.03
N ALA A 156 14.42 8.74 7.25
CA ALA A 156 13.42 8.99 6.20
C ALA A 156 13.97 9.86 5.06
N ALA A 157 14.91 10.78 5.33
CA ALA A 157 15.54 11.61 4.31
C ALA A 157 16.37 10.80 3.30
N GLN A 158 16.81 9.59 3.66
CA GLN A 158 17.50 8.66 2.75
C GLN A 158 16.54 7.97 1.76
N VAL A 159 15.23 8.08 1.97
CA VAL A 159 14.23 7.55 1.03
C VAL A 159 13.98 8.58 -0.06
N THR A 160 14.14 8.14 -1.31
CA THR A 160 13.78 8.95 -2.48
C THR A 160 12.30 8.76 -2.78
N VAL A 161 11.59 9.88 -3.01
CA VAL A 161 10.16 9.90 -3.34
C VAL A 161 10.00 10.35 -4.77
N HIS A 162 9.42 9.49 -5.61
CA HIS A 162 9.05 9.82 -6.99
C HIS A 162 7.54 9.93 -7.08
N ALA A 163 7.02 11.15 -7.24
CA ALA A 163 5.60 11.37 -7.49
C ALA A 163 5.26 11.01 -8.94
N VAL A 164 4.17 10.28 -9.14
CA VAL A 164 3.63 9.92 -10.45
C VAL A 164 2.23 10.51 -10.57
N ASP A 165 2.08 11.48 -11.47
CA ASP A 165 0.81 12.13 -11.78
C ASP A 165 0.03 11.31 -12.81
N ALA A 166 -0.41 10.12 -12.39
CA ALA A 166 -1.22 9.21 -13.19
C ALA A 166 -2.11 8.34 -12.30
N PRO A 167 -3.26 7.86 -12.81
CA PRO A 167 -4.16 7.00 -12.04
C PRO A 167 -3.46 5.76 -11.49
N PHE A 168 -3.76 5.46 -10.23
CA PHE A 168 -3.27 4.30 -9.52
C PHE A 168 -4.42 3.34 -9.24
N ALA A 169 -4.18 2.04 -9.44
CA ALA A 169 -5.04 0.97 -8.96
C ALA A 169 -4.19 -0.28 -8.71
N ALA A 170 -4.46 -0.94 -7.58
CA ALA A 170 -3.73 -2.12 -7.12
C ALA A 170 -4.61 -3.01 -6.23
N PHE A 171 -4.15 -4.24 -6.04
CA PHE A 171 -4.62 -5.10 -4.96
C PHE A 171 -3.51 -5.22 -3.92
N PHE A 172 -3.81 -4.90 -2.67
CA PHE A 172 -2.89 -5.01 -1.55
C PHE A 172 -3.41 -5.99 -0.49
N GLY A 173 -2.50 -6.69 0.19
CA GLY A 173 -2.82 -7.49 1.37
C GLY A 173 -2.64 -6.75 2.69
N MET A 174 -1.77 -5.73 2.75
CA MET A 174 -1.58 -4.88 3.92
C MET A 174 -1.43 -3.40 3.54
N CYS A 175 -2.18 -2.54 4.23
CA CYS A 175 -2.12 -1.08 4.12
C CYS A 175 -1.50 -0.49 5.39
N TRP A 176 -0.58 0.44 5.24
CA TRP A 176 0.00 1.22 6.33
C TRP A 176 -0.50 2.64 6.17
N THR A 177 -1.48 3.04 6.97
CA THR A 177 -2.07 4.39 7.00
C THR A 177 -1.35 5.27 8.04
N ASP A 178 -1.77 6.53 8.16
CA ASP A 178 -1.30 7.46 9.19
C ASP A 178 -1.76 7.10 10.61
N SER A 179 -2.60 6.07 10.80
CA SER A 179 -2.82 5.47 12.12
C SER A 179 -1.55 4.80 12.67
N TYR A 180 -0.65 4.35 11.78
CA TYR A 180 0.65 3.76 12.12
C TYR A 180 1.69 4.85 12.37
N ARG A 181 1.86 5.26 13.64
CA ARG A 181 2.80 6.33 14.03
C ARG A 181 4.25 6.10 13.58
N ASN A 182 4.68 4.85 13.47
CA ASN A 182 6.00 4.48 12.96
C ASN A 182 6.19 4.76 11.45
N LYS A 183 5.13 5.16 10.74
CA LYS A 183 5.18 5.60 9.33
C LYS A 183 5.25 7.11 9.16
N TRP A 184 4.95 7.88 10.20
CA TRP A 184 4.90 9.35 10.10
C TRP A 184 6.18 9.99 9.55
N PRO A 185 7.41 9.55 9.88
CA PRO A 185 8.60 10.15 9.28
C PRO A 185 8.62 10.02 7.75
N LEU A 186 8.10 8.91 7.23
CA LEU A 186 8.03 8.66 5.78
C LEU A 186 6.86 9.40 5.13
N PHE A 187 5.71 9.54 5.81
CA PHE A 187 4.61 10.39 5.35
C PHE A 187 5.00 11.87 5.30
N ALA A 188 5.75 12.36 6.30
CA ALA A 188 6.32 13.70 6.29
C ALA A 188 7.24 13.92 5.07
N ARG A 189 8.01 12.89 4.68
CA ARG A 189 8.86 12.94 3.49
C ARG A 189 8.08 13.08 2.17
N MET A 190 6.81 12.66 2.16
CA MET A 190 5.86 12.83 1.06
C MET A 190 5.02 14.12 1.17
N GLY A 191 5.25 14.95 2.19
CA GLY A 191 4.58 16.24 2.37
C GLY A 191 3.36 16.23 3.29
N TYR A 192 3.13 15.15 4.05
CA TYR A 192 1.98 15.04 4.96
C TYR A 192 2.39 15.34 6.41
N ALA A 193 1.67 16.25 7.06
CA ALA A 193 1.78 16.46 8.50
C ALA A 193 0.82 15.48 9.20
N CYS A 194 1.34 14.35 9.68
CA CYS A 194 0.58 13.43 10.51
C CYS A 194 0.60 13.91 11.96
N SER A 195 -0.57 14.01 12.57
CA SER A 195 -0.75 14.25 13.99
C SER A 195 -1.66 13.18 14.57
N ALA A 196 -1.54 12.89 15.86
CA ALA A 196 -2.63 12.22 16.54
C ALA A 196 -3.82 13.19 16.47
N GLY A 197 -4.99 12.72 16.02
CA GLY A 197 -6.22 13.48 16.25
C GLY A 197 -6.35 13.75 17.75
N ASP A 198 -6.84 14.94 18.09
CA ASP A 198 -7.19 15.33 19.47
C ASP A 198 -8.37 14.51 19.98
#